data_AF-A0A2V5YW15-F1
#
_entry.id   AF-A0A2V5YW15-F1
#
_cell.length_a   1.000
_cell.length_b   1.000
_cell.length_c   1.000
_cell.angle_alpha   90.00
_cell.angle_beta   90.00
_cell.angle_gamma   90.00
#
_symmetry.space_group_name_H-M   'P 1'
#
loop_
_entity.id
_entity.type
_entity.pdbx_description
1 polymer ?
#
loop_
_entity_poly.entity_id
_entity_poly.type
_entity_poly.pdbx_seq_one_letter_code
_entity_poly.pdbx_strand_id
1 'polypeptide(L)' 'MSRVQEIKAAIEQLTPEERCELAALLNPVEEDDWDRQMKKDAEPGKKLHRIMEAANKEYEQGKSLPFPKPAE' A
#
# COMPACT_ATOMS: atom_id res chain seq x y z
N MET A 1 16.24 32.88 4.43
CA MET A 1 15.40 31.75 4.01
C MET A 1 15.90 30.51 4.73
N SER A 2 15.01 29.61 5.12
CA SER A 2 15.42 28.28 5.59
C SER A 2 15.67 27.37 4.40
N ARG A 3 16.51 26.35 4.57
CA ARG A 3 16.74 25.31 3.56
C ARG A 3 15.44 24.62 3.11
N VAL A 4 14.47 24.49 4.00
CA VAL A 4 13.13 23.96 3.67
C VAL A 4 12.36 24.90 2.74
N GLN A 5 12.48 26.22 2.93
CA GLN A 5 11.83 27.20 2.04
C GLN A 5 12.43 27.18 0.64
N GLU A 6 13.75 27.02 0.53
CA GLU A 6 14.45 26.91 -0.77
C GLU A 6 14.01 25.65 -1.53
N ILE A 7 13.90 24.51 -0.84
CA ILE A 7 13.43 23.26 -1.44
C ILE A 7 11.98 23.39 -1.92
N LYS A 8 11.09 24.03 -1.14
CA LYS A 8 9.70 24.26 -1.56
C LYS A 8 9.62 25.09 -2.83
N ALA A 9 10.39 26.17 -2.91
CA ALA A 9 10.45 27.02 -4.10
C ALA A 9 10.97 26.25 -5.33
N ALA A 10 11.97 25.37 -5.15
CA ALA A 10 12.46 24.51 -6.22
C ALA A 10 11.42 23.49 -6.70
N ILE A 11 10.67 22.87 -5.77
CA ILE A 11 9.59 21.92 -6.08
C ILE A 11 8.51 22.55 -6.96
N GLU A 12 8.19 23.83 -6.73
CA GLU A 12 7.19 24.55 -7.51
C GLU A 12 7.54 24.66 -9.00
N GLN A 13 8.84 24.68 -9.34
CA GLN A 13 9.33 24.82 -10.72
C GLN A 13 9.48 23.48 -11.46
N LEU A 14 9.30 22.34 -10.78
CA LEU A 14 9.49 21.03 -11.38
C LEU A 14 8.38 20.67 -12.37
N THR A 15 8.76 20.01 -13.46
CA THR A 15 7.82 19.35 -14.38
C THR A 15 7.10 18.18 -13.69
N PRO A 16 5.98 17.69 -14.27
CA PRO A 16 5.32 16.49 -13.75
C PRO A 16 6.27 15.28 -13.63
N GLU A 17 7.17 15.09 -14.59
CA GLU A 17 8.14 14.00 -14.60
C GLU A 17 9.17 14.15 -13.47
N GLU A 18 9.75 15.34 -13.29
CA GLU A 18 10.70 15.62 -12.22
C GLU A 18 10.04 15.50 -10.83
N ARG A 19 8.75 15.82 -10.71
CA ARG A 19 7.97 15.60 -9.48
C ARG A 19 7.80 14.11 -9.18
N CYS A 20 7.59 13.27 -10.19
CA CYS A 20 7.54 11.82 -10.03
C CYS A 20 8.89 11.26 -9.59
N GLU A 21 9.99 11.72 -10.19
CA GLU A 21 11.35 11.33 -9.78
C GLU A 21 11.65 11.74 -8.34
N LEU A 22 11.31 12.97 -7.96
CA LEU A 22 11.46 13.44 -6.58
C LEU A 22 10.58 12.64 -5.60
N ALA A 23 9.35 12.32 -5.98
CA ALA A 23 8.46 11.51 -5.16
C ALA A 23 9.03 10.10 -4.92
N ALA A 24 9.63 9.48 -5.94
CA ALA A 24 10.30 8.18 -5.82
C ALA A 24 11.59 8.25 -4.98
N LEU A 25 12.31 9.38 -5.02
CA LEU A 25 13.49 9.61 -4.19
C LEU A 25 13.13 9.80 -2.70
N LEU A 26 12.09 10.61 -2.43
CA LEU A 26 11.67 10.96 -1.06
C LEU A 26 10.85 9.85 -0.40
N ASN A 27 10.12 9.09 -1.21
CA ASN A 27 9.41 7.89 -0.80
C ASN A 27 10.07 6.71 -1.54
N PRO A 28 11.28 6.29 -1.13
CA PRO A 28 11.75 4.99 -1.58
C PRO A 28 10.63 3.99 -1.26
N VAL A 29 10.40 3.01 -2.13
CA VAL A 29 9.49 1.89 -1.84
C VAL A 29 10.10 1.11 -0.68
N GLU A 30 10.02 1.67 0.51
CA GLU A 30 10.20 0.95 1.74
C GLU A 30 9.00 0.02 1.78
N GLU A 31 9.29 -1.27 1.75
CA GLU A 31 8.50 -2.17 2.58
C GLU A 31 8.54 -1.57 3.98
N ASP A 32 7.56 -0.71 4.26
CA ASP A 32 7.44 -0.13 5.57
C ASP A 32 7.18 -1.28 6.57
N ASP A 33 7.25 -0.97 7.86
CA ASP A 33 7.11 -2.02 8.88
C ASP A 33 5.79 -2.80 8.74
N TRP A 34 4.77 -2.19 8.13
CA TRP A 34 3.50 -2.82 7.83
C TRP A 34 3.63 -3.83 6.68
N ASP A 35 4.24 -3.48 5.56
CA ASP A 35 4.49 -4.40 4.43
C ASP A 35 5.34 -5.61 4.86
N ARG A 36 6.40 -5.37 5.64
CA ARG A 36 7.24 -6.46 6.17
C ARG A 36 6.44 -7.39 7.08
N GLN A 37 5.59 -6.83 7.95
CA GLN A 37 4.74 -7.60 8.84
C GLN A 37 3.70 -8.41 8.06
N MET A 38 3.05 -7.80 7.06
CA MET A 38 2.07 -8.47 6.20
C MET A 38 2.68 -9.65 5.44
N LYS A 39 3.89 -9.48 4.87
CA LYS A 39 4.62 -10.57 4.21
C LYS A 39 4.91 -11.74 5.16
N LYS A 40 5.39 -11.44 6.37
CA LYS A 40 5.66 -12.46 7.40
C LYS A 40 4.38 -13.17 7.85
N ASP A 41 3.29 -12.44 8.02
CA ASP A 41 2.01 -13.03 8.45
C ASP A 41 1.34 -13.85 7.34
N ALA A 42 1.66 -13.59 6.07
CA ALA A 42 1.20 -14.34 4.91
C ALA A 42 1.92 -15.69 4.69
N GLU A 43 3.05 -15.94 5.38
CA GLU A 43 3.78 -17.22 5.25
C GLU A 43 2.92 -18.42 5.65
N PRO A 44 3.16 -19.62 5.08
CA PRO A 44 2.39 -20.82 5.39
C PRO A 44 2.26 -21.10 6.90
N GLY A 45 1.02 -21.27 7.34
CA GLY A 45 0.70 -21.57 8.74
C GLY A 45 0.75 -20.37 9.70
N LYS A 46 1.05 -19.15 9.21
CA LYS A 46 0.95 -17.90 9.98
C LYS A 46 -0.47 -17.34 9.98
N LYS A 47 -0.66 -16.23 10.71
CA LYS A 47 -1.98 -15.68 11.03
C LYS A 47 -2.77 -15.32 9.78
N LEU A 48 -2.20 -14.53 8.87
CA LEU A 48 -2.89 -14.11 7.65
C LEU A 48 -3.14 -15.31 6.73
N HIS A 49 -2.16 -16.21 6.58
CA HIS A 49 -2.35 -17.44 5.81
C HIS A 49 -3.56 -18.27 6.25
N ARG A 50 -3.72 -18.48 7.57
CA ARG A 50 -4.87 -19.24 8.11
C ARG A 50 -6.20 -18.55 7.85
N ILE A 51 -6.23 -17.21 7.92
CA ILE A 51 -7.43 -16.42 7.60
C ILE A 51 -7.77 -16.57 6.11
N MET A 52 -6.76 -16.50 5.23
CA MET A 52 -6.94 -16.69 3.79
C MET A 52 -7.46 -18.09 3.46
N GLU A 53 -6.92 -19.14 4.08
CA GLU A 53 -7.39 -20.51 3.91
C GLU A 53 -8.85 -20.67 4.36
N ALA A 54 -9.22 -20.10 5.51
CA ALA A 54 -10.59 -20.14 6.00
C ALA A 54 -11.55 -19.40 5.07
N ALA A 55 -11.18 -18.19 4.63
CA ALA A 55 -11.97 -17.40 3.71
C ALA A 55 -12.19 -18.10 2.36
N ASN A 56 -11.13 -18.70 1.79
CA ASN A 56 -11.22 -19.47 0.54
C ASN A 56 -12.17 -20.66 0.70
N LYS A 57 -12.06 -21.40 1.82
CA LYS A 57 -12.94 -22.53 2.10
C LYS A 57 -14.41 -22.10 2.25
N GLU A 58 -14.68 -20.97 2.88
CA GLU A 58 -16.04 -20.43 2.99
C GLU A 58 -16.60 -19.98 1.65
N TYR A 59 -15.76 -19.35 0.81
CA TYR A 59 -16.11 -18.98 -0.56
C TYR A 59 -16.46 -20.22 -1.40
N GLU A 60 -15.63 -21.27 -1.36
CA GLU A 60 -15.89 -22.53 -2.05
C GLU A 60 -17.17 -23.23 -1.56
N GLN A 61 -17.57 -23.00 -0.30
CA GLN A 61 -18.83 -23.49 0.27
C GLN A 61 -20.03 -22.60 -0.07
N GLY A 62 -19.86 -21.51 -0.81
CA GLY A 62 -20.92 -20.58 -1.17
C GLY A 62 -21.44 -19.76 0.02
N LYS A 63 -20.62 -19.56 1.07
CA LYS A 63 -20.98 -18.77 2.26
C LYS A 63 -20.64 -17.28 2.13
N SER A 64 -19.98 -16.89 1.04
CA SER A 64 -19.65 -15.49 0.76
C SER A 64 -20.91 -14.67 0.45
N LEU A 65 -20.91 -13.42 0.90
CA LEU A 65 -21.92 -12.44 0.52
C LEU A 65 -21.59 -11.86 -0.87
N PRO A 66 -22.61 -11.49 -1.66
CA PRO A 66 -22.37 -10.73 -2.89
C PRO A 66 -21.70 -9.39 -2.56
N PHE A 67 -20.78 -8.97 -3.43
CA PHE A 67 -20.13 -7.67 -3.29
C PHE A 67 -21.19 -6.54 -3.33
N PRO A 68 -21.14 -5.57 -2.40
CA PRO A 68 -22.15 -4.52 -2.34
C PRO A 68 -22.15 -3.69 -3.63
N LYS A 69 -23.33 -3.21 -4.02
CA LYS A 69 -23.42 -2.21 -5.09
C LYS A 69 -22.78 -0.90 -4.58
N PRO A 70 -22.08 -0.15 -5.44
CA PRO A 70 -21.65 1.21 -5.10
C PRO A 70 -22.85 2.04 -4.61
N ALA A 71 -22.63 2.94 -3.66
CA ALA A 71 -23.65 3.90 -3.27
C ALA A 71 -24.00 4.80 -4.47
N GLU A 72 -25.29 5.02 -4.70
CA GLU A 72 -25.80 5.95 -5.71
C GLU A 72 -25.57 7.42 -5.31
#